data_AF-A0A9X5HAC1-F1
#
_entry.id   AF-A0A9X5HAC1-F1
#
_cell.length_a   1.000
_cell.length_b   1.000
_cell.length_c   1.000
_cell.angle_alpha   90.00
_cell.angle_beta   90.00
_cell.angle_gamma   90.00
#
_symmetry.space_group_name_H-M   'P 1'
#
loop_
_entity.id
_entity.type
_entity.pdbx_description
1 polymer ?
#
loop_
_entity_poly.entity_id
_entity_poly.type
_entity_poly.pdbx_seq_one_letter_code
_entity_poly.pdbx_strand_id
1 'polypeptide(L)'
;MKAATRTVRLDLTEPLRISRSVMASRDAVWLSVEHGDVTGHGEAVSSVYHGLDAATLRRRFADAARELGRYPDPAAALESLRAGELAGGATPPAVRAAVEAALLDLV
;
A
#
# COMPACT_ATOMS: atom_id res chain seq x y z
N MET A 1 -15.31 3.68 -4.47
CA MET A 1 -14.29 2.65 -4.76
C MET A 1 -14.30 1.60 -3.65
N LYS A 2 -13.95 0.36 -3.95
CA LYS A 2 -13.84 -0.72 -2.95
C LYS A 2 -12.41 -1.23 -2.92
N ALA A 3 -11.88 -1.47 -1.73
CA ALA A 3 -10.51 -1.95 -1.59
C ALA A 3 -10.45 -3.31 -0.90
N ALA A 4 -9.51 -4.14 -1.35
CA ALA A 4 -9.19 -5.43 -0.76
C ALA A 4 -7.68 -5.50 -0.48
N THR A 5 -7.31 -6.36 0.49
CA THR A 5 -5.89 -6.61 0.79
C THR A 5 -5.57 -8.09 0.80
N ARG A 6 -4.35 -8.41 0.39
CA ARG A 6 -3.79 -9.77 0.46
C ARG A 6 -2.35 -9.68 0.96
N THR A 7 -2.01 -10.49 1.96
CA THR A 7 -0.60 -10.65 2.36
C THR A 7 0.03 -11.73 1.49
N VAL A 8 1.22 -11.44 0.96
CA VAL A 8 2.06 -12.38 0.22
C VAL A 8 3.42 -12.46 0.88
N ARG A 9 4.07 -13.62 0.78
CA ARG A 9 5.46 -13.78 1.19
C ARG A 9 6.33 -13.73 -0.05
N LEU A 10 7.31 -12.84 -0.03
CA LEU A 10 8.36 -12.69 -1.01
C LEU A 10 9.58 -13.48 -0.52
N ASP A 11 9.79 -14.67 -1.06
CA ASP A 11 10.99 -15.46 -0.78
C ASP A 11 12.12 -15.02 -1.72
N LEU A 12 13.27 -14.65 -1.16
CA LEU A 12 14.42 -14.20 -1.93
C LEU A 12 15.20 -15.42 -2.42
N THR A 13 15.66 -15.37 -3.67
CA THR A 13 16.49 -16.44 -4.26
C THR A 13 17.80 -16.64 -3.48
N GLU A 14 18.34 -15.57 -2.91
CA GLU A 14 19.48 -15.59 -2.01
C GLU A 14 19.27 -14.63 -0.83
N PRO A 15 19.87 -14.88 0.35
CA PRO A 15 19.73 -13.98 1.49
C PRO A 15 20.31 -12.58 1.22
N LEU A 16 19.50 -11.55 1.40
CA LEU A 16 19.92 -10.15 1.29
C LEU A 16 20.43 -9.63 2.64
N ARG A 17 21.67 -9.12 2.65
CA ARG A 17 22.26 -8.44 3.82
C ARG A 17 22.25 -6.92 3.64
N ILE A 18 21.67 -6.21 4.60
CA ILE A 18 21.74 -4.75 4.71
C ILE A 18 22.32 -4.41 6.08
N SER A 19 23.52 -3.84 6.10
CA SER A 19 24.30 -3.64 7.33
C SER A 19 24.43 -4.96 8.11
N ARG A 20 23.98 -5.01 9.37
CA ARG A 20 24.02 -6.19 10.24
C ARG A 20 22.81 -7.12 10.11
N SER A 21 21.80 -6.75 9.31
CA SER A 21 20.58 -7.55 9.12
C SER A 21 20.71 -8.44 7.89
N VAL A 22 20.31 -9.71 8.01
CA VAL A 22 20.19 -10.66 6.91
C VAL A 22 18.73 -11.07 6.80
N MET A 23 18.18 -11.11 5.58
CA MET A 23 16.81 -11.53 5.31
C MET A 23 16.78 -12.55 4.17
N ALA A 24 16.02 -13.63 4.33
CA ALA A 24 15.75 -14.59 3.25
C ALA A 24 14.34 -14.41 2.65
N SER A 25 13.46 -13.66 3.33
CA SER A 25 12.11 -13.39 2.85
C SER A 25 11.55 -12.10 3.47
N ARG A 26 10.49 -11.56 2.85
CA ARG A 26 9.69 -10.45 3.37
C ARG A 26 8.22 -10.70 3.15
N ASP A 27 7.38 -10.30 4.08
CA ASP A 27 5.96 -10.17 3.78
C ASP A 27 5.74 -8.86 3.02
N ALA A 28 4.85 -8.90 2.04
CA ALA A 28 4.27 -7.74 1.41
C ALA A 28 2.74 -7.78 1.54
N VAL A 29 2.11 -6.63 1.55
CA VAL A 29 0.66 -6.51 1.52
C VAL A 29 0.27 -5.83 0.23
N TRP A 30 -0.47 -6.57 -0.59
CA TRP A 30 -1.08 -6.07 -1.82
C TRP A 30 -2.38 -5.35 -1.47
N LEU A 31 -2.55 -4.18 -2.08
CA LEU A 31 -3.78 -3.41 -2.12
C LEU A 31 -4.37 -3.58 -3.52
N SER A 32 -5.66 -3.89 -3.60
CA SER A 32 -6.43 -3.86 -4.85
C SER A 32 -7.57 -2.88 -4.67
N VAL A 33 -7.74 -1.94 -5.60
CA VAL A 33 -8.80 -0.94 -5.58
C VAL A 33 -9.67 -1.11 -6.81
N GLU A 34 -10.95 -1.39 -6.60
CA GLU A 34 -11.98 -1.57 -7.63
C GLU A 34 -12.74 -0.25 -7.85
N HIS A 35 -12.89 0.13 -9.13
CA HIS A 35 -13.76 1.21 -9.59
C HIS A 35 -14.42 0.83 -10.93
N GLY A 36 -15.73 0.59 -10.91
CA GLY A 36 -16.41 -0.02 -12.07
C GLY A 36 -15.87 -1.43 -12.33
N ASP A 37 -15.52 -1.72 -13.59
CA ASP A 37 -14.99 -3.02 -14.02
C ASP A 37 -13.44 -3.09 -14.01
N VAL A 38 -12.77 -2.03 -13.56
CA VAL A 38 -11.30 -1.94 -13.52
C VAL A 38 -10.79 -2.07 -12.08
N THR A 39 -9.65 -2.73 -11.94
CA THR A 39 -8.96 -2.90 -10.66
C THR A 39 -7.52 -2.42 -10.81
N GLY A 40 -7.10 -1.51 -9.94
CA GLY A 40 -5.70 -1.09 -9.83
C GLY A 40 -5.01 -1.70 -8.63
N HIS A 41 -3.70 -1.88 -8.73
CA HIS A 41 -2.90 -2.60 -7.76
C HIS A 41 -1.76 -1.78 -7.17
N GLY A 42 -1.51 -1.99 -5.88
CA GLY A 42 -0.39 -1.41 -5.16
C GLY A 42 0.19 -2.38 -4.15
N GLU A 43 1.44 -2.15 -3.75
CA GLU A 43 2.15 -3.03 -2.81
C GLU A 43 2.91 -2.22 -1.76
N ALA A 44 2.82 -2.65 -0.51
CA ALA A 44 3.75 -2.23 0.55
C ALA A 44 4.48 -3.45 1.11
N VAL A 45 5.81 -3.39 1.12
CA VAL A 45 6.68 -4.43 1.70
C VAL A 45 6.96 -4.14 3.17
N SER A 46 6.97 -5.17 4.00
CA SER A 46 7.32 -5.08 5.42
C SER A 46 8.74 -4.55 5.64
N SER A 47 8.92 -3.77 6.70
CA SER A 47 10.21 -3.21 7.08
C SER A 47 10.39 -3.21 8.59
N VAL A 48 11.39 -3.94 9.07
CA VAL A 48 11.78 -3.94 10.49
C VAL A 48 12.27 -2.55 10.91
N TYR A 49 13.07 -1.89 10.07
CA TYR A 49 13.63 -0.56 10.37
C TYR A 49 12.54 0.49 10.56
N HIS A 50 11.47 0.45 9.77
CA HIS A 50 10.34 1.37 9.89
C HIS A 50 9.22 0.86 10.81
N GLY A 51 9.37 -0.29 11.47
CA GLY A 51 8.33 -0.88 12.32
C GLY A 51 7.05 -1.25 11.56
N LEU A 52 7.17 -1.62 10.28
CA LEU A 52 6.05 -1.96 9.41
C LEU A 52 5.98 -3.47 9.18
N ASP A 53 5.32 -4.19 10.08
CA ASP A 53 4.96 -5.58 9.83
C ASP A 53 3.68 -5.70 8.98
N ALA A 54 3.37 -6.91 8.49
CA ALA A 54 2.21 -7.14 7.63
C ALA A 54 0.88 -6.75 8.32
N ALA A 55 0.77 -6.96 9.63
CA ALA A 55 -0.42 -6.60 10.41
C ALA A 55 -0.60 -5.07 10.46
N THR A 56 0.48 -4.33 10.64
CA THR A 56 0.51 -2.86 10.62
C THR A 56 0.14 -2.35 9.24
N LEU A 57 0.74 -2.88 8.19
CA LEU A 57 0.40 -2.51 6.80
C LEU A 57 -1.08 -2.77 6.49
N ARG A 58 -1.63 -3.92 6.88
CA ARG A 58 -3.07 -4.22 6.70
C ARG A 58 -3.97 -3.22 7.43
N ARG A 59 -3.64 -2.82 8.67
CA ARG A 59 -4.39 -1.79 9.40
C ARG A 59 -4.35 -0.45 8.67
N ARG A 60 -3.17 -0.03 8.21
CA ARG A 60 -3.01 1.21 7.44
C ARG A 60 -3.75 1.19 6.12
N PHE A 61 -3.80 0.05 5.43
CA PHE A 61 -4.63 -0.08 4.22
C PHE A 61 -6.12 -0.11 4.52
N ALA A 62 -6.57 -0.65 5.65
CA ALA A 62 -7.96 -0.54 6.05
C ALA A 62 -8.37 0.92 6.29
N ASP A 63 -7.49 1.73 6.87
CA ASP A 63 -7.71 3.18 7.02
C ASP A 63 -7.78 3.87 5.65
N ALA A 64 -6.81 3.62 4.77
CA ALA A 64 -6.81 4.17 3.41
C ALA A 64 -8.04 3.73 2.61
N ALA A 65 -8.46 2.47 2.71
CA ALA A 65 -9.66 1.94 2.06
C ALA A 65 -10.93 2.70 2.47
N ARG A 66 -11.06 3.03 3.75
CA ARG A 66 -12.19 3.80 4.29
C ARG A 66 -12.18 5.24 3.79
N GLU A 67 -11.00 5.85 3.63
CA GLU A 67 -10.87 7.19 3.03
C GLU A 67 -11.17 7.18 1.53
N LEU A 68 -10.64 6.22 0.78
CA LEU A 68 -10.92 6.03 -0.65
C LEU A 68 -12.42 5.90 -0.95
N GLY A 69 -13.19 5.29 -0.05
CA GLY A 69 -14.65 5.20 -0.16
C GLY A 69 -15.38 6.54 -0.21
N ARG A 70 -14.72 7.65 0.15
CA ARG A 70 -15.30 9.02 0.15
C ARG A 70 -15.17 9.75 -1.18
N TYR A 71 -14.30 9.28 -2.08
CA TYR A 71 -14.04 9.93 -3.35
C TYR A 71 -14.93 9.35 -4.45
N PRO A 72 -15.44 10.21 -5.36
CA PRO A 72 -16.34 9.77 -6.43
C PRO A 72 -15.62 8.90 -7.46
N ASP A 73 -14.36 9.21 -7.77
CA ASP A 73 -13.57 8.54 -8.80
C ASP A 73 -12.07 8.50 -8.44
N PRO A 74 -11.25 7.68 -9.14
CA PRO A 74 -9.83 7.53 -8.85
C PRO A 74 -9.01 8.81 -9.09
N ALA A 75 -9.37 9.63 -10.07
CA ALA A 75 -8.64 10.87 -10.38
C ALA A 75 -8.78 11.90 -9.25
N ALA A 76 -9.97 12.08 -8.71
CA ALA A 76 -10.22 12.93 -7.54
C ALA A 76 -9.46 12.45 -6.29
N ALA A 77 -9.40 11.14 -6.07
CA ALA A 77 -8.63 10.56 -4.98
C ALA A 77 -7.11 10.77 -5.17
N LEU A 78 -6.61 10.64 -6.40
CA LEU A 78 -5.20 10.85 -6.72
C LEU A 78 -4.78 12.31 -6.52
N GLU A 79 -5.61 13.27 -6.91
CA GLU A 79 -5.36 14.69 -6.64
C GLU A 79 -5.34 14.99 -5.13
N SER A 80 -6.28 14.44 -4.37
CA SER A 80 -6.31 14.59 -2.90
C SER A 80 -5.12 13.91 -2.21
N LEU A 81 -4.63 12.78 -2.75
CA LEU A 81 -3.37 12.16 -2.32
C LEU A 81 -2.18 13.10 -2.54
N ARG A 82 -2.07 13.69 -3.74
CA ARG A 82 -1.01 14.64 -4.10
C ARG A 82 -1.02 15.88 -3.21
N ALA A 83 -2.22 16.40 -2.90
CA ALA A 83 -2.42 17.49 -1.95
C ALA A 83 -2.10 17.13 -0.48
N GLY A 84 -1.93 15.83 -0.17
CA GLY A 84 -1.61 15.37 1.18
C GLY A 84 -2.82 15.22 2.10
N GLU A 85 -4.03 15.24 1.54
CA GLU A 85 -5.29 15.12 2.27
C GLU A 85 -5.69 13.65 2.46
N LEU A 86 -5.63 12.84 1.40
CA LEU A 86 -5.73 11.37 1.47
C LEU A 86 -4.38 10.80 1.92
N ALA A 87 -4.40 9.85 2.86
CA ALA A 87 -3.18 9.17 3.32
C ALA A 87 -2.04 10.15 3.70
N GLY A 88 -2.40 11.26 4.33
CA GLY A 88 -1.51 12.34 4.73
C GLY A 88 -0.79 12.12 6.07
N GLY A 89 0.10 13.07 6.41
CA GLY A 89 0.72 13.26 7.73
C GLY A 89 1.46 12.06 8.30
N ALA A 90 0.75 11.25 9.11
CA ALA A 90 1.31 10.11 9.84
C ALA A 90 1.30 8.79 9.03
N THR A 91 0.80 8.82 7.80
CA THR A 91 0.77 7.63 6.96
C THR A 91 2.18 7.25 6.52
N PRO A 92 2.63 6.00 6.73
CA PRO A 92 3.95 5.59 6.30
C PRO A 92 4.14 5.74 4.78
N PRO A 93 5.30 6.20 4.29
CA PRO A 93 5.53 6.38 2.86
C PRO A 93 5.25 5.14 2.01
N ALA A 94 5.55 3.94 2.52
CA ALA A 94 5.25 2.68 1.83
C ALA A 94 3.75 2.47 1.59
N VAL A 95 2.90 2.88 2.54
CA VAL A 95 1.44 2.79 2.39
C VAL A 95 0.95 3.84 1.41
N ARG A 96 1.45 5.08 1.52
CA ARG A 96 1.11 6.17 0.59
C ARG A 96 1.46 5.80 -0.86
N ALA A 97 2.66 5.27 -1.08
CA ALA A 97 3.13 4.83 -2.41
C ALA A 97 2.28 3.69 -2.97
N ALA A 98 1.85 2.73 -2.14
CA ALA A 98 0.96 1.67 -2.58
C ALA A 98 -0.44 2.17 -2.96
N VAL A 99 -0.99 3.14 -2.22
CA VAL A 99 -2.25 3.79 -2.59
C VAL A 99 -2.09 4.58 -3.89
N GLU A 100 -1.00 5.31 -4.05
CA GLU A 100 -0.68 6.03 -5.28
C GLU A 100 -0.59 5.10 -6.49
N ALA A 101 0.15 4.00 -6.37
CA ALA A 101 0.29 3.00 -7.42
C ALA A 101 -1.08 2.40 -7.82
N ALA A 102 -1.90 2.03 -6.84
CA ALA A 102 -3.23 1.47 -7.12
C ALA A 102 -4.17 2.47 -7.80
N LEU A 103 -4.04 3.77 -7.49
CA LEU A 103 -4.82 4.82 -8.15
C LEU A 103 -4.30 5.13 -9.55
N LEU A 104 -2.98 5.14 -9.76
CA LEU A 104 -2.37 5.32 -11.08
C LEU A 104 -2.66 4.15 -12.02
N ASP A 105 -2.77 2.93 -11.50
CA ASP A 105 -3.12 1.73 -12.27
C ASP A 105 -4.62 1.69 -12.67
N LEU A 106 -5.45 2.58 -12.10
CA LEU A 106 -6.86 2.76 -12.46
C LEU A 106 -7.09 3.83 -13.54
N VAL A 107 -6.12 4.72 -13.81
CA VAL A 107 -6.30 5.96 -14.60
C VAL A 107 -5.48 5.94 -15.88
#